data_AF-A0A6J2YQ67-F1
#
_entry.id   AF-A0A6J2YQ67-F1
#
_cell.length_a   1.000
_cell.length_b   1.000
_cell.length_c   1.000
_cell.angle_alpha   90.00
_cell.angle_beta   90.00
_cell.angle_gamma   90.00
#
_symmetry.space_group_name_H-M   'P 1'
#
loop_
_entity.id
_entity.type
_entity.pdbx_description
1 polymer ?
#
loop_
_entity_poly.entity_id
_entity_poly.type
_entity_poly.pdbx_seq_one_letter_code
_entity_poly.pdbx_strand_id
1 'polypeptide(L)'
;MTSRALNLVQKCLTGVGLTKRDINEVILVGGMTRMPKIRDELRNFFDKNLKTGMNPDEAVALGAAIQASALQYKFKELQRYVVSEVTPLSLGICGSCALMGTVIKKNTALPAKGSIILGTSVNDQNKCKFKIFEGERKNCAFNNLLGEFTINNLPKGKAGDVKFEANFLLNHDGILEVEAHETMTNQTSKLIVTLENYRFCQDKISNIIDDAETNCLDDLLFEIDRAAPFVVSVDSVAVQSFHFARSLGVF
;
A
#
# COMPACT_ATOMS: atom_id res chain seq x y z
N MET A 1 7.92 -18.81 12.39
CA MET A 1 7.85 -17.79 11.31
C MET A 1 7.07 -18.31 10.11
N THR A 2 7.42 -19.47 9.58
CA THR A 2 6.75 -20.08 8.42
C THR A 2 5.28 -20.42 8.66
N SER A 3 4.91 -20.91 9.84
CA SER A 3 3.51 -21.14 10.24
C SER A 3 2.62 -19.91 10.10
N ARG A 4 3.14 -18.71 10.44
CA ARG A 4 2.42 -17.45 10.25
C ARG A 4 2.21 -17.13 8.77
N ALA A 5 3.22 -17.37 7.92
CA ALA A 5 3.12 -17.16 6.47
C ALA A 5 2.10 -18.12 5.83
N LEU A 6 2.14 -19.40 6.17
CA LEU A 6 1.18 -20.40 5.68
C LEU A 6 -0.26 -20.10 6.12
N ASN A 7 -0.45 -19.60 7.34
CA ASN A 7 -1.77 -19.14 7.80
C ASN A 7 -2.30 -17.97 6.97
N LEU A 8 -1.45 -17.05 6.51
CA LEU A 8 -1.86 -15.97 5.61
C LEU A 8 -2.25 -16.51 4.23
N VAL A 9 -1.47 -17.43 3.67
CA VAL A 9 -1.81 -18.12 2.41
C VAL A 9 -3.16 -18.79 2.51
N GLN A 10 -3.42 -19.55 3.59
CA GLN A 10 -4.71 -20.20 3.81
C GLN A 10 -5.86 -19.19 3.92
N LYS A 11 -5.65 -18.05 4.59
CA LYS A 11 -6.65 -16.96 4.67
C LYS A 11 -6.93 -16.36 3.29
N CYS A 12 -5.91 -16.15 2.46
CA CYS A 12 -6.09 -15.66 1.09
C CYS A 12 -6.93 -16.63 0.26
N LEU A 13 -6.57 -17.91 0.25
CA LEU A 13 -7.32 -18.96 -0.46
C LEU A 13 -8.78 -19.02 -0.02
N THR A 14 -9.01 -19.02 1.30
CA THR A 14 -10.36 -19.05 1.87
C THR A 14 -11.14 -17.78 1.51
N GLY A 15 -10.47 -16.62 1.49
CA GLY A 15 -11.08 -15.33 1.17
C GLY A 15 -11.60 -15.23 -0.27
N VAL A 16 -11.03 -16.00 -1.20
CA VAL A 16 -11.49 -16.08 -2.60
C VAL A 16 -12.23 -17.38 -2.92
N GLY A 17 -12.49 -18.24 -1.91
CA GLY A 17 -13.19 -19.52 -2.09
C GLY A 17 -12.39 -20.59 -2.85
N LEU A 18 -11.07 -20.45 -2.93
CA LEU A 18 -10.19 -21.41 -3.59
C LEU A 18 -9.56 -22.39 -2.59
N THR A 19 -9.17 -23.54 -3.09
CA THR A 19 -8.40 -24.54 -2.37
C THR A 19 -6.97 -24.59 -2.91
N LYS A 20 -6.06 -25.20 -2.13
CA LYS A 20 -4.67 -25.44 -2.55
C LYS A 20 -4.54 -26.26 -3.84
N ARG A 21 -5.56 -27.04 -4.22
CA ARG A 21 -5.56 -27.84 -5.46
C ARG A 21 -5.76 -26.97 -6.70
N ASP A 22 -6.53 -25.89 -6.55
CA ASP A 22 -6.88 -24.95 -7.62
C ASP A 22 -5.68 -24.08 -8.06
N ILE A 23 -4.61 -24.05 -7.26
CA ILE A 23 -3.39 -23.31 -7.56
C ILE A 23 -2.54 -24.06 -8.58
N ASN A 24 -2.39 -23.53 -9.79
CA ASN A 24 -1.62 -24.17 -10.86
C ASN A 24 -0.11 -24.15 -10.59
N GLU A 25 0.42 -22.99 -10.19
CA GLU A 25 1.86 -22.78 -9.98
C GLU A 25 2.13 -21.98 -8.71
N VAL A 26 3.28 -22.24 -8.07
CA VAL A 26 3.79 -21.46 -6.95
C VAL A 26 5.12 -20.84 -7.36
N ILE A 27 5.14 -19.51 -7.43
CA ILE A 27 6.32 -18.72 -7.79
C ILE A 27 6.92 -18.11 -6.52
N LEU A 28 8.24 -18.21 -6.36
CA LEU A 28 8.96 -17.69 -5.20
C LEU A 28 9.64 -16.36 -5.54
N VAL A 29 9.41 -15.34 -4.71
CA VAL A 29 9.97 -13.99 -4.87
C VAL A 29 10.57 -13.53 -3.53
N GLY A 30 11.73 -12.89 -3.57
CA GLY A 30 12.49 -12.39 -2.42
C GLY A 30 13.51 -13.39 -1.86
N GLY A 31 14.69 -12.90 -1.46
CA GLY A 31 15.83 -13.73 -1.04
C GLY A 31 15.56 -14.70 0.10
N MET A 32 14.65 -14.37 1.03
CA MET A 32 14.26 -15.27 2.13
C MET A 32 13.65 -16.59 1.64
N THR A 33 13.07 -16.61 0.43
CA THR A 33 12.53 -17.83 -0.19
C THR A 33 13.60 -18.83 -0.63
N ARG A 34 14.90 -18.47 -0.55
CA ARG A 34 16.02 -19.38 -0.78
C ARG A 34 16.22 -20.38 0.36
N MET A 35 15.69 -20.10 1.56
CA MET A 35 15.84 -21.00 2.70
C MET A 35 15.19 -22.37 2.42
N PRO A 36 15.94 -23.49 2.51
CA PRO A 36 15.42 -24.83 2.18
C PRO A 36 14.15 -25.18 2.97
N LYS A 37 14.13 -24.86 4.26
CA LYS A 37 12.98 -25.10 5.14
C LYS A 37 11.68 -24.41 4.66
N ILE A 38 11.76 -23.19 4.12
CA ILE A 38 10.57 -22.51 3.55
C ILE A 38 10.07 -23.28 2.33
N ARG A 39 10.99 -23.72 1.46
CA ARG A 39 10.64 -24.44 0.24
C ARG A 39 10.01 -25.80 0.57
N ASP A 40 10.55 -26.52 1.54
CA ASP A 40 10.02 -27.82 1.95
C ASP A 40 8.64 -27.68 2.59
N GLU A 41 8.44 -26.68 3.45
CA GLU A 41 7.12 -26.41 4.03
C GLU A 41 6.08 -26.00 2.97
N LEU A 42 6.47 -25.21 1.96
CA LEU A 42 5.58 -24.84 0.85
C LEU A 42 5.26 -26.02 -0.06
N ARG A 43 6.24 -26.88 -0.39
CA ARG A 43 6.01 -28.13 -1.13
C ARG A 43 5.01 -29.02 -0.40
N ASN A 44 5.19 -29.20 0.90
CA ASN A 44 4.29 -30.00 1.73
C ASN A 44 2.88 -29.37 1.83
N PHE A 45 2.80 -28.04 1.89
CA PHE A 45 1.51 -27.34 1.99
C PHE A 45 0.67 -27.46 0.71
N PHE A 46 1.30 -27.22 -0.45
CA PHE A 46 0.64 -27.24 -1.76
C PHE A 46 0.60 -28.62 -2.42
N ASP A 47 1.40 -29.57 -1.93
CA ASP A 47 1.60 -30.91 -2.51
C ASP A 47 2.03 -30.84 -3.99
N LYS A 48 2.91 -29.87 -4.30
CA LYS A 48 3.35 -29.55 -5.67
C LYS A 48 4.80 -29.07 -5.69
N ASN A 49 5.44 -29.22 -6.85
CA ASN A 49 6.77 -28.64 -7.11
C ASN A 49 6.69 -27.12 -7.22
N LEU A 50 7.64 -26.43 -6.59
CA LEU A 50 7.78 -24.97 -6.65
C LEU A 50 8.52 -24.57 -7.93
N LYS A 51 8.10 -23.47 -8.56
CA LYS A 51 8.74 -22.95 -9.77
C LYS A 51 9.96 -22.12 -9.39
N THR A 52 11.13 -22.56 -9.82
CA THR A 52 12.43 -21.91 -9.51
C THR A 52 13.12 -21.31 -10.74
N GLY A 53 12.41 -21.17 -11.86
CA GLY A 53 12.97 -20.68 -13.13
C GLY A 53 13.25 -19.17 -13.18
N MET A 54 12.91 -18.42 -12.13
CA MET A 54 13.23 -16.99 -12.01
C MET A 54 14.15 -16.74 -10.82
N ASN A 55 15.04 -15.75 -10.97
CA ASN A 55 15.80 -15.23 -9.85
C ASN A 55 14.83 -14.50 -8.88
N PRO A 56 14.68 -14.96 -7.63
CA PRO A 56 13.74 -14.35 -6.69
C PRO A 56 14.09 -12.91 -6.32
N ASP A 57 15.35 -12.50 -6.51
CA ASP A 57 15.85 -11.17 -6.14
C ASP A 57 15.61 -10.15 -7.27
N GLU A 58 15.48 -10.60 -8.52
CA GLU A 58 15.33 -9.74 -9.70
C GLU A 58 13.88 -9.71 -10.23
N ALA A 59 13.06 -10.71 -9.87
CA ALA A 59 11.72 -10.88 -10.43
C ALA A 59 10.82 -9.62 -10.30
N VAL A 60 10.91 -8.92 -9.17
CA VAL A 60 10.15 -7.67 -8.94
C VAL A 60 10.63 -6.55 -9.87
N ALA A 61 11.96 -6.34 -9.97
CA ALA A 61 12.54 -5.30 -10.80
C ALA A 61 12.25 -5.53 -12.29
N LEU A 62 12.35 -6.78 -12.75
CA LEU A 62 12.01 -7.15 -14.12
C LEU A 62 10.54 -6.90 -14.44
N GLY A 63 9.63 -7.28 -13.53
CA GLY A 63 8.20 -7.01 -13.69
C GLY A 63 7.89 -5.50 -13.76
N ALA A 64 8.54 -4.70 -12.90
CA ALA A 64 8.42 -3.25 -12.91
C ALA A 64 8.92 -2.63 -14.22
N ALA A 65 10.06 -3.10 -14.75
CA ALA A 65 10.61 -2.63 -16.02
C ALA A 65 9.67 -2.94 -17.20
N ILE A 66 9.05 -4.13 -17.22
CA ILE A 66 8.04 -4.50 -18.23
C ILE A 66 6.83 -3.57 -18.13
N GLN A 67 6.35 -3.30 -16.91
CA GLN A 67 5.20 -2.41 -16.69
C GLN A 67 5.51 -0.97 -17.13
N ALA A 68 6.69 -0.44 -16.79
CA ALA A 68 7.13 0.89 -17.23
C ALA A 68 7.20 0.98 -18.76
N SER A 69 7.76 -0.05 -19.41
CA SER A 69 7.82 -0.13 -20.87
C SER A 69 6.43 -0.19 -21.52
N ALA A 70 5.50 -0.94 -20.93
CA ALA A 70 4.13 -1.03 -21.40
C ALA A 70 3.40 0.34 -21.36
N LEU A 71 3.64 1.12 -20.31
CA LEU A 71 3.08 2.47 -20.14
C LEU A 71 3.70 3.48 -21.13
N GLN A 72 5.02 3.42 -21.34
CA GLN A 72 5.75 4.43 -22.13
C GLN A 72 5.69 4.18 -23.64
N TYR A 73 5.94 2.94 -24.09
CA TYR A 73 6.26 2.66 -25.49
C TYR A 73 5.12 1.99 -26.27
N LYS A 74 3.99 1.66 -25.62
CA LYS A 74 2.79 1.05 -26.22
C LYS A 74 3.09 -0.11 -27.18
N PHE A 75 4.13 -0.92 -26.91
CA PHE A 75 4.46 -2.10 -27.70
C PHE A 75 3.24 -3.04 -27.80
N LYS A 76 2.87 -3.47 -29.01
CA LYS A 76 1.67 -4.29 -29.24
C LYS A 76 1.72 -5.60 -28.46
N GLU A 77 2.90 -6.18 -28.32
CA GLU A 77 3.16 -7.41 -27.57
C GLU A 77 2.92 -7.25 -26.07
N LEU A 78 3.06 -6.03 -25.54
CA LEU A 78 2.86 -5.71 -24.12
C LEU A 78 1.42 -5.27 -23.82
N GLN A 79 0.67 -4.79 -24.82
CA GLN A 79 -0.73 -4.38 -24.65
C GLN A 79 -1.68 -5.51 -24.22
N ARG A 80 -1.26 -6.78 -24.37
CA ARG A 80 -2.01 -7.94 -23.87
C ARG A 80 -1.96 -8.10 -22.35
N TYR A 81 -1.00 -7.46 -21.68
CA TYR A 81 -0.86 -7.54 -20.23
C TYR A 81 -1.66 -6.40 -19.60
N VAL A 82 -2.81 -6.74 -19.04
CA VAL A 82 -3.62 -5.82 -18.23
C VAL A 82 -3.36 -6.14 -16.77
N VAL A 83 -2.76 -5.19 -16.06
CA VAL A 83 -2.56 -5.28 -14.61
C VAL A 83 -3.78 -4.66 -13.93
N SER A 84 -4.47 -5.46 -13.10
CA SER A 84 -5.55 -4.98 -12.25
C SER A 84 -5.14 -5.20 -10.80
N GLU A 85 -4.95 -4.10 -10.09
CA GLU A 85 -4.68 -4.11 -8.66
C GLU A 85 -5.98 -4.14 -7.86
N VAL A 86 -5.88 -4.45 -6.57
CA VAL A 86 -7.03 -4.49 -5.65
C VAL A 86 -6.73 -3.75 -4.35
N THR A 87 -7.76 -3.27 -3.68
CA THR A 87 -7.63 -2.62 -2.37
C THR A 87 -7.12 -3.58 -1.29
N PRO A 88 -6.07 -3.25 -0.51
CA PRO A 88 -5.56 -4.14 0.53
C PRO A 88 -6.49 -4.21 1.77
N LEU A 89 -7.16 -3.11 2.09
CA LEU A 89 -8.06 -2.96 3.23
C LEU A 89 -9.34 -2.24 2.82
N SER A 90 -10.41 -2.42 3.59
CA SER A 90 -11.67 -1.72 3.37
C SER A 90 -11.53 -0.24 3.75
N LEU A 91 -12.10 0.63 2.93
CA LEU A 91 -12.20 2.06 3.15
C LEU A 91 -13.61 2.41 3.61
N GLY A 92 -13.71 3.32 4.57
CA GLY A 92 -15.00 3.71 5.09
C GLY A 92 -14.98 4.99 5.91
N ILE A 93 -16.15 5.35 6.41
CA ILE A 93 -16.35 6.51 7.26
C ILE A 93 -16.69 6.08 8.68
N CYS A 94 -16.33 6.92 9.65
CA CYS A 94 -16.79 6.74 11.02
C CYS A 94 -17.93 7.72 11.35
N GLY A 95 -19.07 7.16 11.74
CA GLY A 95 -20.21 7.94 12.24
C GLY A 95 -20.09 8.29 13.72
N SER A 96 -21.10 8.97 14.25
CA SER A 96 -21.21 9.38 15.66
C SER A 96 -21.18 8.22 16.67
N CYS A 97 -21.54 7.01 16.24
CA CYS A 97 -21.55 5.80 17.08
C CYS A 97 -20.21 5.04 17.10
N ALA A 98 -19.11 5.63 16.60
CA ALA A 98 -17.79 4.99 16.47
C ALA A 98 -17.79 3.68 15.65
N LEU A 99 -18.85 3.45 14.86
CA LEU A 99 -19.00 2.31 13.96
C LEU A 99 -18.50 2.69 12.55
N MET A 100 -17.70 1.82 11.96
CA MET A 100 -17.20 1.97 10.59
C MET A 100 -18.30 1.60 9.59
N GLY A 101 -18.71 2.58 8.78
CA GLY A 101 -19.50 2.37 7.57
C GLY A 101 -18.57 2.11 6.39
N THR A 102 -18.44 0.86 5.98
CA THR A 102 -17.60 0.48 4.84
C THR A 102 -18.20 0.98 3.53
N VAL A 103 -17.40 1.68 2.72
CA VAL A 103 -17.79 2.23 1.41
C VAL A 103 -17.16 1.41 0.28
N ILE A 104 -15.85 1.18 0.35
CA ILE A 104 -15.12 0.31 -0.59
C ILE A 104 -14.57 -0.86 0.21
N LYS A 105 -14.90 -2.09 -0.17
CA LYS A 105 -14.43 -3.30 0.53
C LYS A 105 -12.98 -3.60 0.14
N LYS A 106 -12.24 -4.30 1.01
CA LYS A 106 -10.96 -4.91 0.62
C LYS A 106 -11.11 -5.83 -0.58
N ASN A 107 -10.02 -6.06 -1.30
CA ASN A 107 -9.92 -6.84 -2.52
C ASN A 107 -10.82 -6.34 -3.66
N THR A 108 -11.25 -5.07 -3.63
CA THR A 108 -12.00 -4.47 -4.74
C THR A 108 -11.01 -4.03 -5.82
N ALA A 109 -11.26 -4.41 -7.07
CA ALA A 109 -10.40 -4.06 -8.21
C ALA A 109 -10.33 -2.54 -8.43
N LEU A 110 -9.13 -2.05 -8.75
CA LEU A 110 -8.89 -0.65 -9.09
C LEU A 110 -9.09 -0.42 -10.59
N PRO A 111 -9.71 0.71 -10.99
CA PRO A 111 -10.18 1.81 -10.15
C PRO A 111 -11.52 1.46 -9.50
N ALA A 112 -11.74 1.93 -8.26
CA ALA A 112 -12.94 1.60 -7.48
C ALA A 112 -13.75 2.85 -7.15
N LYS A 113 -15.08 2.72 -7.12
CA LYS A 113 -16.00 3.78 -6.69
C LYS A 113 -16.99 3.24 -5.67
N GLY A 114 -17.35 4.07 -4.70
CA GLY A 114 -18.43 3.78 -3.77
C GLY A 114 -19.03 5.06 -3.25
N SER A 115 -20.30 5.03 -2.83
CA SER A 115 -20.94 6.19 -2.21
C SER A 115 -21.68 5.80 -0.95
N ILE A 116 -21.84 6.78 -0.05
CA ILE A 116 -22.61 6.62 1.17
C ILE A 116 -23.37 7.92 1.47
N ILE A 117 -24.63 7.76 1.84
CA ILE A 117 -25.48 8.89 2.22
C ILE A 117 -25.31 9.12 3.71
N LEU A 118 -25.02 10.37 4.06
CA LEU A 118 -24.91 10.86 5.42
C LEU A 118 -25.99 11.90 5.70
N GLY A 119 -26.36 12.04 6.97
CA GLY A 119 -27.37 13.00 7.43
C GLY A 119 -26.89 13.78 8.64
N THR A 120 -27.52 14.95 8.86
CA THR A 120 -27.28 15.75 10.07
C THR A 120 -27.72 14.99 11.32
N SER A 121 -26.96 15.14 12.40
CA SER A 121 -27.27 14.51 13.70
C SER A 121 -27.97 15.47 14.66
N VAL A 122 -27.88 16.78 14.40
CA VAL A 122 -28.43 17.84 15.26
C VAL A 122 -29.29 18.78 14.42
N ASN A 123 -30.33 19.36 15.03
CA ASN A 123 -31.15 20.39 14.40
C ASN A 123 -30.31 21.64 14.10
N ASP A 124 -30.53 22.25 12.94
CA ASP A 124 -29.85 23.46 12.45
C ASP A 124 -28.31 23.35 12.48
N GLN A 125 -27.80 22.14 12.24
CA GLN A 125 -26.37 21.85 12.19
C GLN A 125 -25.70 22.56 11.01
N ASN A 126 -24.89 23.59 11.28
CA ASN A 126 -24.20 24.38 10.26
C ASN A 126 -22.94 23.67 9.67
N LYS A 127 -22.34 22.74 10.41
CA LYS A 127 -21.10 22.05 10.01
C LYS A 127 -21.22 20.55 10.24
N CYS A 128 -20.83 19.74 9.27
CA CYS A 128 -20.70 18.30 9.42
C CYS A 128 -19.25 17.87 9.26
N LYS A 129 -18.77 17.02 10.17
CA LYS A 129 -17.42 16.51 10.18
C LYS A 129 -17.47 14.99 10.20
N PHE A 130 -16.77 14.36 9.29
CA PHE A 130 -16.61 12.91 9.30
C PHE A 130 -15.15 12.52 9.03
N LYS A 131 -14.76 11.38 9.59
CA LYS A 131 -13.41 10.85 9.51
C LYS A 131 -13.40 9.65 8.59
N ILE A 132 -12.37 9.58 7.75
CA ILE A 132 -12.16 8.51 6.77
C ILE A 132 -11.14 7.54 7.35
N PHE A 133 -11.49 6.25 7.36
CA PHE A 133 -10.69 5.19 7.93
C PHE A 133 -10.41 4.07 6.92
N GLU A 134 -9.29 3.41 7.13
CA GLU A 134 -8.89 2.18 6.46
C GLU A 134 -8.78 1.05 7.50
N GLY A 135 -9.47 -0.07 7.27
CA GLY A 135 -9.38 -1.24 8.13
C GLY A 135 -10.60 -2.16 8.09
N GLU A 136 -10.50 -3.25 8.84
CA GLU A 136 -11.50 -4.34 8.83
C GLU A 136 -12.28 -4.45 10.16
N ARG A 137 -11.96 -3.61 11.16
CA ARG A 137 -12.63 -3.65 12.46
C ARG A 137 -13.92 -2.83 12.39
N LYS A 138 -14.96 -3.30 13.09
CA LYS A 138 -16.23 -2.57 13.18
C LYS A 138 -16.09 -1.24 13.95
N ASN A 139 -15.26 -1.21 14.99
CA ASN A 139 -15.01 -0.02 15.77
C ASN A 139 -13.85 0.77 15.14
N CYS A 140 -14.11 2.03 14.78
CA CYS A 140 -13.15 2.90 14.09
C CYS A 140 -11.87 3.15 14.89
N ALA A 141 -11.93 3.09 16.23
CA ALA A 141 -10.76 3.34 17.08
C ALA A 141 -9.62 2.32 16.86
N PHE A 142 -9.92 1.16 16.27
CA PHE A 142 -8.94 0.12 15.95
C PHE A 142 -8.58 0.07 14.46
N ASN A 143 -9.01 1.05 13.67
CA ASN A 143 -8.67 1.20 12.25
C ASN A 143 -7.73 2.38 12.05
N ASN A 144 -7.10 2.45 10.88
CA ASN A 144 -6.18 3.53 10.53
C ASN A 144 -6.96 4.77 10.09
N LEU A 145 -6.67 5.93 10.67
CA LEU A 145 -7.27 7.20 10.27
C LEU A 145 -6.50 7.75 9.06
N LEU A 146 -7.20 7.91 7.93
CA LEU A 146 -6.60 8.44 6.70
C LEU A 146 -6.73 9.95 6.62
N GLY A 147 -7.86 10.49 7.07
CA GLY A 147 -8.13 11.91 6.96
C GLY A 147 -9.45 12.31 7.59
N GLU A 148 -9.67 13.62 7.64
CA GLU A 148 -10.87 14.20 8.20
C GLU A 148 -11.45 15.23 7.24
N PHE A 149 -12.75 15.14 7.01
CA PHE A 149 -13.47 15.99 6.10
C PHE A 149 -14.50 16.82 6.85
N THR A 150 -14.56 18.11 6.53
CA THR A 150 -15.51 19.05 7.14
C THR A 150 -16.28 19.78 6.05
N ILE A 151 -17.60 19.67 6.08
CA ILE A 151 -18.53 20.45 5.26
C ILE A 151 -19.03 21.60 6.11
N ASN A 152 -18.93 22.83 5.58
CA ASN A 152 -19.42 24.05 6.23
C ASN A 152 -20.62 24.61 5.46
N ASN A 153 -21.39 25.48 6.13
CA ASN A 153 -22.51 26.23 5.57
C ASN A 153 -23.70 25.34 5.16
N LEU A 154 -24.00 24.32 5.96
CA LEU A 154 -25.16 23.46 5.72
C LEU A 154 -26.47 24.23 5.93
N PRO A 155 -27.53 23.93 5.15
CA PRO A 155 -28.84 24.54 5.33
C PRO A 155 -29.45 24.19 6.69
N LYS A 156 -30.28 25.10 7.19
CA LYS A 156 -31.06 24.88 8.42
C LYS A 156 -32.16 23.87 8.17
N GLY A 157 -32.41 23.00 9.15
CA GLY A 157 -33.29 21.85 9.01
C GLY A 157 -33.24 20.97 10.26
N LYS A 158 -34.19 20.03 10.40
CA LYS A 158 -34.18 19.11 11.53
C LYS A 158 -33.07 18.06 11.33
N ALA A 159 -32.68 17.39 12.41
CA ALA A 159 -31.74 16.29 12.35
C ALA A 159 -32.24 15.22 11.35
N GLY A 160 -31.42 14.88 10.36
CA GLY A 160 -31.70 13.90 9.32
C GLY A 160 -32.39 14.44 8.06
N ASP A 161 -32.91 15.68 8.08
CA ASP A 161 -33.55 16.28 6.90
C ASP A 161 -32.50 16.65 5.84
N VAL A 162 -31.35 17.18 6.27
CA VAL A 162 -30.25 17.53 5.39
C VAL A 162 -29.40 16.28 5.15
N LYS A 163 -29.37 15.84 3.89
CA LYS A 163 -28.62 14.67 3.43
C LYS A 163 -27.55 15.08 2.42
N PHE A 164 -26.41 14.42 2.50
CA PHE A 164 -25.33 14.59 1.55
C PHE A 164 -24.75 13.23 1.17
N GLU A 165 -24.39 13.09 -0.10
CA GLU A 165 -23.75 11.88 -0.63
C GLU A 165 -22.24 12.09 -0.63
N ALA A 166 -21.52 11.23 0.09
CA ALA A 166 -20.07 11.17 0.06
C ALA A 166 -19.64 10.08 -0.94
N ASN A 167 -19.04 10.51 -2.04
CA ASN A 167 -18.49 9.68 -3.11
C ASN A 167 -17.00 9.44 -2.88
N PHE A 168 -16.62 8.17 -2.89
CA PHE A 168 -15.25 7.69 -2.76
C PHE A 168 -14.80 7.24 -4.14
N LEU A 169 -13.75 7.87 -4.65
CA LEU A 169 -13.15 7.61 -5.95
C LEU A 169 -11.71 7.17 -5.71
N LEU A 170 -11.41 5.90 -5.93
CA LEU A 170 -10.07 5.35 -5.79
C LEU A 170 -9.49 5.09 -7.17
N ASN A 171 -8.37 5.77 -7.49
CA ASN A 171 -7.75 5.68 -8.80
C ASN A 171 -6.86 4.42 -8.94
N HIS A 172 -6.23 4.27 -10.11
CA HIS A 172 -5.32 3.15 -10.41
C HIS A 172 -4.06 3.12 -9.54
N ASP A 173 -3.63 4.27 -9.02
CA ASP A 173 -2.44 4.42 -8.17
C ASP A 173 -2.77 4.26 -6.67
N GLY A 174 -4.04 3.98 -6.33
CA GLY A 174 -4.49 3.89 -4.94
C GLY A 174 -4.70 5.25 -4.25
N ILE A 175 -4.76 6.36 -4.97
CA ILE A 175 -5.09 7.68 -4.42
C ILE A 175 -6.61 7.78 -4.23
N LEU A 176 -7.03 8.10 -3.00
CA LEU A 176 -8.43 8.24 -2.63
C LEU A 176 -8.87 9.70 -2.77
N GLU A 177 -9.86 9.93 -3.60
CA GLU A 177 -10.56 11.20 -3.68
C GLU A 177 -11.95 11.05 -3.07
N VAL A 178 -12.31 11.97 -2.17
CA VAL A 178 -13.62 11.99 -1.53
C VAL A 178 -14.33 13.29 -1.89
N GLU A 179 -15.47 13.15 -2.55
CA GLU A 179 -16.33 14.25 -2.94
C GLU A 179 -17.64 14.17 -2.17
N ALA A 180 -18.07 15.26 -1.55
CA ALA A 180 -19.36 15.34 -0.90
C ALA A 180 -20.29 16.26 -1.69
N HIS A 181 -21.48 15.77 -2.01
CA HIS A 181 -22.53 16.50 -2.71
C HIS A 181 -23.76 16.61 -1.82
N GLU A 182 -24.18 17.83 -1.50
CA GLU A 182 -25.43 18.07 -0.79
C GLU A 182 -26.62 18.11 -1.76
N THR A 183 -27.68 17.34 -1.49
CA THR A 183 -28.76 17.12 -2.46
C THR A 183 -29.65 18.36 -2.70
N MET A 184 -29.76 19.27 -1.73
CA MET A 184 -30.74 20.38 -1.80
C MET A 184 -30.13 21.67 -2.37
N THR A 185 -28.91 22.01 -1.98
CA THR A 185 -28.25 23.26 -2.38
C THR A 185 -27.31 23.09 -3.58
N ASN A 186 -27.09 21.85 -4.05
CA ASN A 186 -26.03 21.49 -5.01
C ASN A 186 -24.64 21.98 -4.60
N GLN A 187 -24.42 22.23 -3.31
CA GLN A 187 -23.10 22.59 -2.81
C GLN A 187 -22.21 21.35 -2.84
N THR A 188 -21.09 21.48 -3.55
CA THR A 188 -20.06 20.44 -3.64
C THR A 188 -18.85 20.83 -2.81
N SER A 189 -18.27 19.87 -2.12
CA SER A 189 -17.00 20.03 -1.42
C SER A 189 -16.14 18.81 -1.72
N LYS A 190 -14.87 19.04 -2.05
CA LYS A 190 -13.94 18.00 -2.49
C LYS A 190 -12.73 17.96 -1.59
N LEU A 191 -12.33 16.77 -1.17
CA LEU A 191 -11.07 16.51 -0.49
C LEU A 191 -10.35 15.38 -1.19
N ILE A 192 -9.10 15.65 -1.56
CA ILE A 192 -8.21 14.64 -2.09
C ILE A 192 -7.42 14.10 -0.90
N VAL A 193 -7.68 12.84 -0.53
CA VAL A 193 -6.95 12.13 0.52
C VAL A 193 -5.93 11.23 -0.15
N THR A 194 -4.71 11.74 -0.31
CA THR A 194 -3.58 10.87 -0.60
C THR A 194 -3.37 9.95 0.60
N LEU A 195 -3.43 8.62 0.40
CA LEU A 195 -3.21 7.60 1.47
C LEU A 195 -1.82 7.66 2.11
N GLU A 196 -0.98 8.59 1.67
CA GLU A 196 0.37 8.77 2.11
C GLU A 196 0.45 9.87 3.18
N ASN A 197 0.23 9.48 4.44
CA ASN A 197 0.77 10.20 5.61
C ASN A 197 2.33 10.28 5.60
N TYR A 198 2.97 9.85 4.51
CA TYR A 198 4.41 9.79 4.28
C TYR A 198 4.90 10.69 3.14
N ARG A 199 4.01 11.40 2.42
CA ARG A 199 4.43 12.34 1.38
C ARG A 199 4.80 13.69 1.97
N PHE A 200 5.98 14.18 1.60
CA PHE A 200 6.33 15.58 1.75
C PHE A 200 5.27 16.45 1.05
N CYS A 201 4.89 17.59 1.65
CA CYS A 201 4.08 18.57 0.93
C CYS A 201 4.81 19.00 -0.35
N GLN A 202 4.09 19.45 -1.37
CA GLN A 202 4.70 19.84 -2.66
C GLN A 202 5.88 20.81 -2.47
N ASP A 203 5.77 21.75 -1.53
CA ASP A 203 6.84 22.70 -1.18
C ASP A 203 8.09 22.02 -0.59
N LYS A 204 7.93 20.92 0.16
CA LYS A 204 9.08 20.15 0.66
C LYS A 204 9.69 19.30 -0.44
N ILE A 205 8.88 18.80 -1.38
CA ILE A 205 9.40 18.05 -2.54
C ILE A 205 10.24 18.96 -3.42
N SER A 206 9.77 20.17 -3.73
CA SER A 206 10.54 21.14 -4.52
C SER A 206 11.86 21.49 -3.83
N ASN A 207 11.84 21.76 -2.53
CA ASN A 207 13.06 22.09 -1.79
C ASN A 207 14.07 20.93 -1.76
N ILE A 208 13.61 19.68 -1.71
CA ILE A 208 14.50 18.50 -1.75
C ILE A 208 15.11 18.34 -3.16
N ILE A 209 14.32 18.60 -4.21
CA ILE A 209 14.81 18.55 -5.60
C ILE A 209 15.83 19.66 -5.82
N ASP A 210 15.53 20.89 -5.40
CA ASP A 210 16.42 22.03 -5.53
C ASP A 210 17.74 21.81 -4.76
N ASP A 211 17.68 21.23 -3.55
CA ASP A 211 18.87 20.87 -2.77
C ASP A 211 19.71 19.80 -3.48
N ALA A 212 19.08 18.75 -4.02
CA ALA A 212 19.77 17.71 -4.79
C ALA A 212 20.40 18.25 -6.09
N GLU A 213 19.71 19.15 -6.79
CA GLU A 213 20.25 19.78 -8.00
C GLU A 213 21.41 20.72 -7.69
N THR A 214 21.31 21.49 -6.60
CA THR A 214 22.37 22.43 -6.18
C THR A 214 23.63 21.70 -5.71
N ASN A 215 23.47 20.55 -5.04
CA ASN A 215 24.57 19.77 -4.47
C ASN A 215 25.13 18.70 -5.43
N CYS A 216 24.58 18.57 -6.65
CA CYS A 216 24.98 17.56 -7.64
C CYS A 216 26.49 17.61 -7.99
N LEU A 217 27.09 18.81 -8.05
CA LEU A 217 28.53 18.96 -8.31
C LEU A 217 29.40 18.51 -7.13
N ASP A 218 28.96 18.76 -5.90
CA ASP A 218 29.67 18.33 -4.69
C ASP A 218 29.57 16.81 -4.52
N ASP A 219 28.42 16.22 -4.85
CA ASP A 219 28.23 14.76 -4.92
C ASP A 219 29.14 14.12 -5.97
N LEU A 220 29.25 14.72 -7.16
CA LEU A 220 30.18 14.28 -8.21
C LEU A 220 31.66 14.39 -7.77
N LEU A 221 32.04 15.48 -7.10
CA LEU A 221 33.38 15.66 -6.57
C LEU A 221 33.69 14.64 -5.47
N PHE A 222 32.72 14.35 -4.60
CA PHE A 222 32.83 13.32 -3.56
C PHE A 222 32.99 11.91 -4.15
N GLU A 223 32.29 11.61 -5.25
CA GLU A 223 32.46 10.36 -5.99
C GLU A 223 33.85 10.25 -6.63
N ILE A 224 34.35 11.34 -7.22
CA ILE A 224 35.69 11.39 -7.86
C ILE A 224 36.81 11.26 -6.82
N ASP A 225 36.71 11.95 -5.69
CA ASP A 225 37.70 11.91 -4.60
C ASP A 225 37.78 10.51 -3.94
N ARG A 226 36.70 9.73 -4.04
CA ARG A 226 36.61 8.35 -3.56
C ARG A 226 36.62 7.29 -4.66
N ALA A 227 37.00 7.64 -5.90
CA ALA A 227 37.15 6.71 -7.01
C ALA A 227 38.36 5.75 -6.88
N ALA A 228 38.92 5.59 -5.66
CA ALA A 228 39.66 4.38 -5.31
C ALA A 228 38.64 3.25 -5.08
N PRO A 229 38.89 2.01 -5.51
CA PRO A 229 37.89 0.94 -5.44
C PRO A 229 37.34 0.85 -4.02
N PHE A 230 36.01 0.90 -3.91
CA PHE A 230 35.26 0.68 -2.68
C PHE A 230 35.49 -0.76 -2.22
N VAL A 231 36.66 -1.02 -1.64
CA VAL A 231 36.97 -2.28 -0.96
C VAL A 231 36.29 -2.18 0.40
N VAL A 232 35.10 -2.76 0.51
CA VAL A 232 34.53 -3.09 1.82
C VAL A 232 35.54 -4.01 2.48
N SER A 233 36.30 -3.52 3.46
CA SER A 233 37.19 -4.37 4.24
C SER A 233 36.31 -5.37 4.98
N VAL A 234 36.36 -6.63 4.55
CA VAL A 234 35.70 -7.77 5.21
C VAL A 234 36.38 -8.06 6.57
N ASP A 235 37.36 -7.24 6.94
CA ASP A 235 38.15 -7.33 8.16
C ASP A 235 37.30 -7.22 9.43
N SER A 236 36.13 -6.59 9.44
CA SER A 236 35.34 -6.50 10.69
C SER A 236 34.77 -7.86 11.13
N VAL A 237 34.30 -8.69 10.18
CA VAL A 237 33.72 -10.01 10.50
C VAL A 237 34.81 -11.08 10.60
N ALA A 238 35.85 -11.00 9.77
CA ALA A 238 36.98 -11.94 9.81
C ALA A 238 37.83 -11.76 11.08
N VAL A 239 38.11 -10.52 11.50
CA VAL A 239 38.91 -10.24 12.71
C VAL A 239 38.13 -10.58 13.99
N GLN A 240 36.82 -10.33 14.05
CA GLN A 240 36.00 -10.77 15.18
C GLN A 240 35.93 -12.30 15.28
N SER A 241 35.84 -13.00 14.14
CA SER A 241 35.83 -14.47 14.11
C SER A 241 37.18 -15.07 14.53
N PHE A 242 38.29 -14.46 14.11
CA PHE A 242 39.64 -14.89 14.51
C PHE A 242 39.93 -14.64 16.00
N HIS A 243 39.53 -13.50 16.55
CA HIS A 243 39.67 -13.24 17.99
C HIS A 243 38.80 -14.18 18.84
N PHE A 244 37.58 -14.49 18.38
CA PHE A 244 36.69 -15.42 19.05
C PHE A 244 37.24 -16.86 19.03
N ALA A 245 37.74 -17.33 17.89
CA ALA A 245 38.37 -18.65 17.77
C ALA A 245 39.63 -18.80 18.64
N ARG A 246 40.43 -17.74 18.78
CA ARG A 246 41.59 -17.71 19.69
C ARG A 246 41.20 -17.73 21.16
N SER A 247 40.07 -17.10 21.53
CA SER A 247 39.56 -17.12 22.90
C SER A 247 38.98 -18.48 23.32
N LEU A 248 38.61 -19.33 22.35
CA LEU A 248 38.10 -20.68 22.56
C LEU A 248 39.19 -21.77 22.50
N GLY A 249 40.45 -21.40 22.28
CA GLY A 249 41.59 -22.33 22.34
C GLY A 249 41.60 -23.42 21.27
N VAL A 250 41.01 -23.17 20.10
CA VAL A 250 40.92 -24.17 19.00
C VAL A 250 42.14 -24.10 18.05
N PHE A 251 43.17 -23.31 18.37
CA PHE A 251 44.50 -23.35 17.75
C PHE A 251 45.58 -23.03 18.77
#